data_AF-A0A2M7VQE5-F1
#
_entry.id   AF-A0A2M7VQE5-F1
#
_cell.length_a   1.000
_cell.length_b   1.000
_cell.length_c   1.000
_cell.angle_alpha   90.00
_cell.angle_beta   90.00
_cell.angle_gamma   90.00
#
_symmetry.space_group_name_H-M   'P 1'
#
loop_
_entity.id
_entity.type
_entity.pdbx_description
1 polymer ?
#
loop_
_entity_poly.entity_id
_entity_poly.type
_entity_poly.pdbx_seq_one_letter_code
_entity_poly.pdbx_strand_id
1 'polypeptide(L)' 'KSSKILFEEFPRSIEEEKESLTSNLKKFHEKGSAFFENKLHPFFGRLTSSEWSELTYKHLNHHLSQFSC' A
#
# COMPACT_ATOMS: atom_id res chain seq x y z
N LYS A 1 6.62 4.65 -40.52
CA LYS A 1 7.51 4.68 -39.34
C LYS A 1 6.64 4.42 -38.12
N SER A 2 6.52 3.14 -37.70
CA SER A 2 5.62 2.75 -36.61
C SER A 2 6.34 2.95 -35.29
N SER A 3 5.79 3.80 -34.43
CA SER A 3 6.30 4.10 -33.10
C SER A 3 6.26 2.84 -32.25
N LYS A 4 7.46 2.33 -31.92
CA LYS A 4 7.66 1.22 -31.00
C LYS A 4 7.23 1.70 -29.61
N ILE A 5 6.05 1.26 -29.18
CA ILE A 5 5.53 1.54 -27.84
C ILE A 5 6.49 0.88 -26.85
N LEU A 6 7.12 1.68 -25.99
CA LEU A 6 7.95 1.24 -24.89
C LEU A 6 7.04 0.59 -23.84
N PHE A 7 6.82 -0.71 -23.96
CA PHE A 7 6.46 -1.51 -22.80
C PHE A 7 7.78 -1.89 -22.13
N GLU A 8 8.16 -1.11 -21.14
CA GLU A 8 9.26 -1.44 -20.25
C GLU A 8 8.86 -2.72 -19.50
N GLU A 9 9.61 -3.81 -19.71
CA GLU A 9 9.40 -5.06 -18.98
C GLU A 9 9.52 -4.77 -17.49
N PHE A 10 8.45 -5.00 -16.73
CA PHE A 10 8.50 -4.90 -15.27
C PHE A 10 9.58 -5.88 -14.78
N PRO A 11 10.70 -5.40 -14.23
CA PRO A 11 11.83 -6.27 -13.91
C PRO A 11 11.60 -7.11 -12.64
N ARG A 12 10.43 -6.99 -12.00
CA ARG A 12 10.06 -7.69 -10.76
C ARG A 12 8.92 -8.66 -11.00
N SER A 13 9.06 -9.86 -10.46
CA SER A 13 8.02 -10.89 -10.49
C SER A 13 6.86 -10.54 -9.57
N ILE A 14 5.67 -11.06 -9.88
CA ILE A 14 4.47 -10.88 -9.04
C ILE A 14 4.69 -11.47 -7.64
N GLU A 15 5.43 -12.57 -7.55
CA GLU A 15 5.78 -13.25 -6.31
C GLU A 15 6.63 -12.36 -5.39
N GLU A 16 7.66 -11.71 -5.93
CA GLU A 16 8.49 -10.75 -5.19
C GLU A 16 7.68 -9.55 -4.67
N GLU A 17 6.73 -9.05 -5.48
CA GLU A 17 5.84 -7.96 -5.05
C GLU A 17 4.88 -8.40 -3.93
N LYS A 18 4.34 -9.62 -4.01
CA LYS A 18 3.49 -10.20 -2.96
C LYS A 18 4.24 -10.34 -1.65
N GLU A 19 5.48 -10.82 -1.69
CA GLU A 19 6.34 -10.94 -0.51
C GLU A 19 6.66 -9.57 0.10
N SER A 20 7.02 -8.59 -0.74
CA SER A 20 7.30 -7.21 -0.33
C SER A 20 6.08 -6.57 0.34
N LEU A 21 4.90 -6.68 -0.27
CA LEU A 21 3.65 -6.17 0.29
C LEU A 21 3.34 -6.82 1.64
N THR A 22 3.46 -8.14 1.75
CA THR A 22 3.23 -8.88 2.99
C THR A 22 4.20 -8.45 4.09
N SER A 23 5.47 -8.28 3.76
CA SER A 23 6.49 -7.78 4.70
C SER A 23 6.16 -6.38 5.22
N ASN A 24 5.71 -5.48 4.34
CA ASN A 24 5.32 -4.13 4.72
C ASN A 24 4.08 -4.09 5.61
N LEU A 25 3.09 -4.96 5.36
CA LEU A 25 1.91 -5.10 6.22
C LEU A 25 2.27 -5.61 7.62
N LYS A 26 3.20 -6.57 7.71
CA LYS A 26 3.74 -7.03 9.00
C LYS A 26 4.41 -5.91 9.78
N LYS A 27 5.31 -5.15 9.12
CA LYS A 27 5.96 -3.98 9.72
C LYS A 27 4.97 -2.90 10.15
N PHE A 28 3.90 -2.69 9.38
CA PHE A 28 2.83 -1.77 9.75
C PHE A 28 2.13 -2.24 11.03
N HIS A 29 1.76 -3.53 11.10
CA HIS A 29 1.14 -4.11 12.28
C HIS A 29 2.04 -4.10 13.52
N GLU A 30 3.32 -4.46 13.38
CA GLU A 30 4.32 -4.50 14.46
C GLU A 30 4.53 -3.15 15.16
N LYS A 31 4.36 -2.04 14.43
CA LYS A 31 4.43 -0.69 15.03
C LYS A 31 3.34 -0.45 16.08
N GLY A 32 2.23 -1.17 16.00
CA GLY A 32 1.16 -1.13 16.99
C GLY A 32 0.38 0.18 17.04
N SER A 33 -0.77 0.16 17.74
CA SER A 33 -1.69 1.30 17.82
C SER A 33 -1.04 2.55 18.40
N ALA A 34 -0.19 2.41 19.43
CA ALA A 34 0.49 3.53 20.07
C ALA A 34 1.35 4.37 19.11
N PHE A 35 1.92 3.76 18.07
CA PHE A 35 2.72 4.47 17.07
C PHE A 35 1.85 5.32 16.11
N PHE A 36 0.61 4.91 15.89
CA PHE A 36 -0.32 5.54 14.95
C PHE A 36 -1.30 6.50 15.62
N GLU A 37 -1.44 6.44 16.94
CA GLU A 37 -2.34 7.32 17.67
C GLU A 37 -1.95 8.80 17.50
N ASN A 38 -2.92 9.62 17.10
CA ASN A 38 -2.75 11.04 16.80
C ASN A 38 -1.63 11.37 15.79
N LYS A 39 -1.26 10.39 14.94
CA LYS A 39 -0.20 10.52 13.96
C LYS A 39 -0.67 11.32 12.75
N LEU A 40 0.16 12.26 12.30
CA LEU A 40 -0.13 13.11 11.14
C LEU A 40 -0.09 12.31 9.84
N HIS A 41 -1.20 12.29 9.12
CA HIS A 41 -1.33 11.86 7.72
C HIS A 41 -1.16 13.08 6.78
N PRO A 42 -0.39 12.98 5.69
CA PRO A 42 -0.12 14.11 4.78
C PRO A 42 -1.38 14.81 4.23
N PHE A 43 -2.42 14.05 3.91
CA PHE A 43 -3.65 14.57 3.30
C PHE A 43 -4.84 14.69 4.27
N PHE A 44 -4.86 13.92 5.36
CA PHE A 44 -6.03 13.79 6.24
C PHE A 44 -5.81 14.40 7.62
N GLY A 45 -4.65 15.00 7.87
CA GLY A 45 -4.33 15.58 9.17
C GLY A 45 -4.05 14.51 10.22
N ARG A 46 -4.22 14.83 11.50
CA ARG A 46 -3.97 13.88 12.59
C ARG A 46 -5.11 12.87 12.65
N LEU A 47 -4.75 11.60 12.68
CA LEU A 47 -5.68 10.50 12.75
C LEU A 47 -5.44 9.68 14.01
N THR A 48 -6.50 9.10 14.54
CA THR A 48 -6.45 8.02 15.54
C THR A 48 -5.85 6.76 14.92
N SER A 49 -5.40 5.84 15.77
CA SER A 49 -4.91 4.53 15.32
C SER A 49 -5.98 3.73 14.56
N SER A 50 -7.25 3.88 14.93
CA SER A 50 -8.39 3.26 14.24
C SER A 50 -8.59 3.82 12.83
N GLU A 51 -8.55 5.14 12.67
CA GLU A 51 -8.68 5.79 11.36
C GLU A 51 -7.51 5.44 10.44
N TRP A 52 -6.28 5.35 10.98
CA TRP A 52 -5.12 4.86 10.22
C TRP A 52 -5.31 3.42 9.73
N SER A 53 -5.86 2.54 10.58
CA SER A 53 -6.12 1.15 10.24
C SER A 53 -7.18 1.03 9.14
N GLU A 54 -8.28 1.76 9.30
CA GLU A 54 -9.40 1.78 8.37
C GLU A 54 -9.01 2.36 7.01
N LEU A 55 -8.28 3.49 7.00
CA LEU A 55 -7.76 4.12 5.78
C LEU A 55 -6.82 3.16 5.03
N THR A 56 -5.90 2.52 5.76
CA THR A 56 -4.91 1.61 5.17
C THR A 56 -5.60 0.40 4.54
N TYR A 57 -6.58 -0.20 5.24
CA TYR A 57 -7.37 -1.31 4.71
C TYR A 57 -8.17 -0.90 3.47
N LYS A 58 -8.94 0.19 3.54
CA LYS A 58 -9.76 0.66 2.42
C LYS A 58 -8.93 1.00 1.19
N HIS A 59 -7.81 1.71 1.37
CA HIS A 59 -6.93 2.11 0.29
C HIS A 59 -6.26 0.90 -0.38
N LEU A 60 -5.76 -0.05 0.42
CA LEU A 60 -5.19 -1.28 -0.11
C LEU A 60 -6.23 -2.10 -0.87
N ASN A 61 -7.42 -2.29 -0.28
CA ASN A 61 -8.50 -3.05 -0.92
C ASN A 61 -8.97 -2.39 -2.23
N HIS A 62 -9.06 -1.05 -2.26
CA HIS A 62 -9.37 -0.31 -3.49
C HIS A 62 -8.34 -0.61 -4.58
N HIS A 63 -7.05 -0.58 -4.27
CA HIS A 63 -6.01 -0.88 -5.25
C HIS A 63 -6.01 -2.35 -5.70
N LEU A 64 -6.19 -3.30 -4.79
CA LEU A 64 -6.23 -4.73 -5.15
C LEU A 64 -7.45 -5.05 -6.04
N SER A 65 -8.62 -4.49 -5.71
CA SER A 65 -9.85 -4.70 -6.51
C SER A 65 -9.83 -3.99 -7.85
N GLN A 66 -9.23 -2.79 -7.95
CA GLN A 66 -9.11 -2.05 -9.21
C GLN A 66 -8.32 -2.83 -10.27
N PHE A 67 -7.34 -3.62 -9.86
CA PHE A 67 -6.49 -4.39 -10.77
C PHE A 67 -6.90 -5.85 -10.95
N SER A 68 -7.95 -6.32 -10.26
CA SER A 68 -8.53 -7.68 -10.43
C SER A 68 -7.48 -8.80 -10.53
N CYS A 69 -6.53 -8.81 -9.59
CA CYS A 69 -5.59 -9.93 -9.39
C CYS A 69 -6.13 -10.95 -8.39
#